data_AF-A0A371HKQ6-F1
#
_entry.id   AF-A0A371HKQ6-F1
#
_cell.length_a   1.000
_cell.length_b   1.000
_cell.length_c   1.000
_cell.angle_alpha   90.00
_cell.angle_beta   90.00
_cell.angle_gamma   90.00
#
_symmetry.space_group_name_H-M   'P 1'
#
loop_
_entity.id
_entity.type
_entity.pdbx_description
1 polymer ?
#
loop_
_entity_poly.entity_id
_entity_poly.type
_entity_poly.pdbx_seq_one_letter_code
_entity_poly.pdbx_strand_id
1 'polypeptide(L)'
;IYSLKVEWWTNLIIEQGLMSRVDYVEVSEKALSLFEYGQQVALEHGLILVDTKYEFGKANDGSIMLIDEVHTPDSSRYWIANSYLERFQNGLEPENIDKEFLRLWFKSHCNPYEDEVLPDAPEDLVCELAWRYIFLFETITKSKFEVPLKEDPIHDRISRNVASALSSLKKAEQVSMLSEVKLNKEQFLKAEPNVSLALYSMRRVRGNK
;
A
#
# COMPACT_ATOMS: atom_id res chain seq x y z
N ILE A 1 22.11 -11.28 -12.58
CA ILE A 1 22.26 -9.81 -12.64
C ILE A 1 21.05 -9.26 -13.40
N TYR A 2 20.01 -8.79 -12.70
CA TYR A 2 18.73 -8.33 -13.25
C TYR A 2 18.66 -6.79 -13.37
N SER A 3 19.75 -6.14 -13.78
CA SER A 3 19.79 -4.66 -13.87
C SER A 3 19.14 -4.11 -15.14
N LEU A 4 19.04 -4.91 -16.20
CA LEU A 4 18.60 -4.45 -17.52
C LEU A 4 17.08 -4.28 -17.69
N LYS A 5 16.21 -4.86 -16.85
CA LYS A 5 14.76 -4.71 -17.06
C LYS A 5 14.22 -3.36 -16.59
N VAL A 6 14.69 -2.83 -15.46
CA VAL A 6 14.17 -1.59 -14.88
C VAL A 6 14.50 -0.39 -15.78
N GLU A 7 15.74 -0.30 -16.24
CA GLU A 7 16.22 0.82 -17.08
C GLU A 7 15.46 0.97 -18.42
N TRP A 8 15.02 -0.14 -19.02
CA TRP A 8 14.24 -0.08 -20.27
C TRP A 8 12.86 0.52 -20.08
N TRP A 9 12.17 0.16 -18.99
CA TRP A 9 10.86 0.75 -18.67
C TRP A 9 10.99 2.22 -18.29
N THR A 10 12.05 2.59 -17.56
CA THR A 10 12.37 3.98 -17.23
C THR A 10 12.49 4.84 -18.49
N ASN A 11 13.29 4.39 -19.46
CA ASN A 11 13.48 5.14 -20.70
C ASN A 11 12.19 5.22 -21.51
N LEU A 12 11.39 4.15 -21.58
CA LEU A 12 10.10 4.17 -22.27
C LEU A 12 9.11 5.18 -21.66
N ILE A 13 9.01 5.25 -20.33
CA ILE A 13 8.15 6.21 -19.62
C ILE A 13 8.55 7.65 -19.95
N ILE A 14 9.85 7.92 -19.99
CA ILE A 14 10.38 9.25 -20.27
C ILE A 14 10.23 9.60 -21.76
N GLU A 15 10.53 8.67 -22.66
CA GLU A 15 10.45 8.84 -24.12
C GLU A 15 9.01 9.06 -24.58
N GLN A 16 8.04 8.41 -23.94
CA GLN A 16 6.61 8.63 -24.21
C GLN A 16 6.08 9.95 -23.62
N GLY A 17 6.93 10.73 -22.93
CA GLY A 17 6.53 11.96 -22.26
C GLY A 17 5.56 11.73 -21.10
N LEU A 18 5.46 10.49 -20.61
CA LEU A 18 4.56 10.17 -19.49
C LEU A 18 5.09 10.79 -18.22
N MET A 19 6.40 10.81 -17.97
CA MET A 19 7.01 11.40 -16.77
C MET A 19 8.36 12.02 -17.09
N SER A 20 8.71 13.14 -16.45
CA SER A 20 10.06 13.72 -16.61
C SER A 20 11.12 12.84 -15.92
N ARG A 21 12.37 12.91 -16.38
CA ARG A 21 13.48 12.18 -15.75
C ARG A 21 13.68 12.58 -14.28
N VAL A 22 13.50 13.86 -13.97
CA VAL A 22 13.65 14.39 -12.60
C VAL A 22 12.57 13.81 -11.70
N ASP A 23 11.30 13.87 -12.14
CA ASP A 23 10.17 13.31 -11.38
C ASP A 23 10.33 11.80 -11.18
N TYR A 24 10.81 11.08 -12.19
CA TYR A 24 11.04 9.63 -12.10
C TYR A 24 12.05 9.26 -11.02
N VAL A 25 13.18 9.99 -10.96
CA VAL A 25 14.20 9.76 -9.93
C VAL A 25 13.63 10.02 -8.55
N GLU A 26 12.95 11.16 -8.35
CA GLU A 26 12.34 11.52 -7.06
C GLU A 26 11.29 10.48 -6.61
N VAL A 27 10.38 10.08 -7.50
CA VAL A 27 9.35 9.06 -7.22
C VAL A 27 9.99 7.72 -6.87
N SER A 28 11.04 7.32 -7.60
CA SER A 28 11.72 6.04 -7.36
C SER A 28 12.41 6.01 -6.00
N GLU A 29 13.09 7.09 -5.63
CA GLU A 29 13.75 7.24 -4.32
C GLU A 29 12.74 7.21 -3.17
N LYS A 30 11.62 7.93 -3.31
CA LYS A 30 10.53 7.93 -2.32
C LYS A 30 9.89 6.55 -2.19
N ALA A 31 9.59 5.88 -3.31
CA ALA A 31 9.00 4.54 -3.32
C ALA A 31 9.90 3.50 -2.63
N LEU A 32 11.22 3.54 -2.91
CA LEU A 32 12.18 2.63 -2.29
C LEU A 32 12.33 2.91 -0.80
N SER A 33 12.39 4.18 -0.38
CA SER A 33 12.46 4.57 1.03
C SER A 33 11.22 4.09 1.80
N LEU A 34 10.02 4.28 1.24
CA LEU A 34 8.78 3.78 1.82
C LEU A 34 8.76 2.25 1.91
N PHE A 35 9.30 1.56 0.91
CA PHE A 35 9.36 0.11 0.88
C PHE A 35 10.33 -0.45 1.92
N GLU A 36 11.49 0.18 2.09
CA GLU A 36 12.45 -0.16 3.15
C GLU A 36 11.83 0.02 4.53
N TYR A 37 11.19 1.16 4.79
CA TYR A 37 10.46 1.40 6.03
C TYR A 37 9.36 0.35 6.27
N GLY A 38 8.54 0.07 5.24
CA GLY A 38 7.49 -0.94 5.32
C GLY A 38 8.02 -2.35 5.62
N GLN A 39 9.15 -2.73 5.03
CA GLN A 39 9.80 -4.01 5.31
C GLN A 39 10.30 -4.09 6.76
N GLN A 40 10.90 -3.01 7.28
CA GLN A 40 11.33 -2.96 8.67
C GLN A 40 10.14 -3.14 9.63
N VAL A 41 9.09 -2.34 9.45
CA VAL A 41 7.89 -2.42 10.29
C VAL A 41 7.25 -3.80 10.18
N ALA A 42 7.07 -4.34 8.97
CA ALA A 42 6.49 -5.67 8.79
C ALA A 42 7.30 -6.74 9.55
N LEU A 43 8.63 -6.69 9.45
CA LEU A 43 9.52 -7.66 10.07
C LEU A 43 9.46 -7.61 11.60
N GLU A 44 9.46 -6.41 12.18
CA GLU A 44 9.25 -6.20 13.63
C GLU A 44 7.94 -6.82 14.12
N HIS A 45 6.95 -6.94 13.23
CA HIS A 45 5.63 -7.47 13.53
C HIS A 45 5.44 -8.94 13.10
N GLY A 46 6.49 -9.64 12.67
CA GLY A 46 6.46 -11.07 12.31
C GLY A 46 6.03 -11.35 10.87
N LEU A 47 6.10 -10.36 9.99
CA LEU A 47 5.70 -10.43 8.59
C LEU A 47 6.86 -10.09 7.66
N ILE A 48 6.80 -10.56 6.41
CA ILE A 48 7.72 -10.17 5.35
C ILE A 48 6.91 -9.44 4.28
N LEU A 49 7.18 -8.15 4.08
CA LEU A 49 6.63 -7.37 2.97
C LEU A 49 7.41 -7.68 1.69
N VAL A 50 6.79 -8.42 0.76
CA VAL A 50 7.46 -8.98 -0.42
C VAL A 50 7.55 -7.96 -1.55
N ASP A 51 6.43 -7.28 -1.80
CA ASP A 51 6.34 -6.10 -2.66
C ASP A 51 5.03 -5.36 -2.40
N THR A 52 4.96 -4.15 -2.94
CA THR A 52 3.80 -3.26 -2.85
C THR A 52 3.74 -2.40 -4.11
N LYS A 53 2.55 -1.92 -4.44
CA LYS A 53 2.30 -0.85 -5.42
C LYS A 53 2.17 0.47 -4.67
N TYR A 54 2.80 1.52 -5.16
CA TYR A 54 2.56 2.89 -4.74
C TYR A 54 1.97 3.69 -5.89
N GLU A 55 1.15 4.68 -5.55
CA GLU A 55 0.68 5.67 -6.50
C GLU A 55 1.13 7.05 -6.07
N PHE A 56 1.69 7.79 -7.03
CA PHE A 56 2.13 9.16 -6.81
C PHE A 56 1.40 10.08 -7.77
N GLY A 57 1.09 11.27 -7.27
CA GLY A 57 0.61 12.37 -8.09
C GLY A 57 1.47 13.61 -7.99
N LYS A 58 1.38 14.46 -9.00
CA LYS A 58 2.08 15.74 -9.06
C LYS A 58 1.08 16.87 -8.85
N ALA A 59 1.28 17.65 -7.79
CA ALA A 59 0.45 18.81 -7.51
C ALA A 59 0.77 19.97 -8.47
N ASN A 60 -0.07 20.99 -8.46
CA ASN A 60 0.05 22.16 -9.35
C ASN A 60 1.33 22.97 -9.11
N ASP A 61 1.85 22.95 -7.89
CA ASP A 61 3.12 23.58 -7.52
C ASP A 61 4.35 22.76 -7.95
N GLY A 62 4.13 21.60 -8.57
CA GLY A 62 5.16 20.68 -9.01
C GLY A 62 5.60 19.64 -7.98
N SER A 63 5.05 19.68 -6.75
CA SER A 63 5.42 18.72 -5.71
C SER A 63 4.87 17.31 -5.98
N ILE A 64 5.67 16.29 -5.69
CA ILE A 64 5.28 14.88 -5.77
C ILE A 64 4.66 14.42 -4.45
N MET A 65 3.40 14.00 -4.52
CA MET A 65 2.59 13.52 -3.39
C MET A 65 2.35 12.01 -3.50
N LEU A 66 2.51 11.31 -2.38
CA LEU A 66 2.00 9.95 -2.25
C LEU A 66 0.47 10.01 -2.15
N ILE A 67 -0.20 9.17 -2.93
CA ILE A 67 -1.66 9.07 -2.97
C ILE A 67 -2.07 7.60 -2.84
N ASP A 68 -3.38 7.34 -2.90
CA ASP A 68 -3.98 6.01 -2.74
C ASP A 68 -3.63 5.40 -1.37
N GLU A 69 -3.84 4.10 -1.24
CA GLU A 69 -3.48 3.30 -0.06
C GLU A 69 -2.01 2.86 -0.06
N VAL A 70 -1.50 2.53 1.14
CA VAL A 70 -0.12 2.11 1.37
C VAL A 70 -0.10 0.89 2.28
N HIS A 71 0.65 -0.15 1.89
CA HIS A 71 0.96 -1.31 2.74
C HIS A 71 -0.28 -2.13 3.18
N THR A 72 -1.37 -2.05 2.43
CA THR A 72 -2.62 -2.81 2.64
C THR A 72 -2.57 -4.19 1.97
N PRO A 73 -3.47 -5.15 2.29
CA PRO A 73 -3.57 -6.43 1.58
C PRO A 73 -3.90 -6.30 0.08
N ASP A 74 -4.38 -5.14 -0.35
CA ASP A 74 -4.80 -4.84 -1.72
C ASP A 74 -3.62 -4.41 -2.59
N SER A 75 -2.78 -3.57 -2.01
CA SER A 75 -1.60 -2.99 -2.64
C SER A 75 -0.35 -3.85 -2.46
N SER A 76 -0.32 -4.74 -1.47
CA SER A 76 0.90 -5.41 -0.99
C SER A 76 0.76 -6.92 -0.81
N ARG A 77 1.91 -7.62 -0.92
CA ARG A 77 2.02 -9.03 -0.58
C ARG A 77 2.83 -9.24 0.70
N TYR A 78 2.23 -9.95 1.65
CA TYR A 78 2.84 -10.29 2.92
C TYR A 78 2.99 -11.80 3.09
N TRP A 79 4.14 -12.22 3.61
CA TRP A 79 4.38 -13.58 4.08
C TRP A 79 4.52 -13.64 5.61
N ILE A 80 4.24 -14.81 6.18
CA ILE A 80 4.50 -15.08 7.60
C ILE A 80 6.00 -15.34 7.79
N ALA A 81 6.67 -14.49 8.57
CA ALA A 81 8.12 -14.55 8.70
C ALA A 81 8.60 -15.86 9.34
N ASN A 82 7.89 -16.31 10.38
CA ASN A 82 8.30 -17.47 11.18
C ASN A 82 8.24 -18.81 10.41
N SER A 83 7.34 -18.94 9.42
CA SER A 83 7.22 -20.16 8.62
C SER A 83 8.04 -20.12 7.33
N TYR A 84 8.52 -18.93 6.92
CA TYR A 84 9.17 -18.75 5.62
C TYR A 84 10.38 -19.67 5.41
N LEU A 85 11.32 -19.70 6.35
CA LEU A 85 12.57 -20.45 6.18
C LEU A 85 12.33 -21.96 6.07
N GLU A 86 11.49 -22.51 6.95
CA GLU A 86 11.12 -23.93 6.93
C GLU A 86 10.42 -24.30 5.62
N ARG A 87 9.44 -23.50 5.19
CA ARG A 87 8.72 -23.74 3.93
C ARG A 87 9.65 -23.67 2.73
N PHE A 88 10.52 -22.67 2.69
CA PHE A 88 11.52 -22.52 1.63
C PHE A 88 12.47 -23.73 1.56
N GLN A 89 12.99 -24.20 2.70
CA GLN A 89 13.87 -25.38 2.76
C GLN A 89 13.18 -26.66 2.28
N ASN A 90 11.87 -26.77 2.49
CA ASN A 90 11.06 -27.90 2.02
C ASN A 90 10.50 -27.72 0.60
N GLY A 91 10.86 -26.63 -0.11
CA GLY A 91 10.34 -26.34 -1.44
C GLY A 91 8.83 -26.04 -1.49
N LEU A 92 8.26 -25.60 -0.35
CA LEU A 92 6.86 -25.22 -0.23
C LEU A 92 6.67 -23.72 -0.51
N GLU A 93 5.52 -23.37 -1.07
CA GLU A 93 5.12 -21.97 -1.25
C GLU A 93 5.07 -21.24 0.09
N PRO A 94 5.59 -19.99 0.21
CA PRO A 94 5.49 -19.21 1.43
C PRO A 94 4.04 -19.05 1.90
N GLU A 95 3.86 -19.13 3.21
CA GLU A 95 2.58 -18.81 3.83
C GLU A 95 2.31 -17.31 3.67
N ASN A 96 1.13 -16.97 3.14
CA ASN A 96 0.80 -15.62 2.72
C ASN A 96 -0.60 -15.20 3.18
N ILE A 97 -0.79 -13.88 3.29
CA ILE A 97 -2.06 -13.24 3.70
C ILE A 97 -2.70 -12.53 2.49
N ASP A 98 -2.19 -12.74 1.29
CA ASP A 98 -2.64 -12.01 0.10
C ASP A 98 -3.98 -12.57 -0.45
N LYS A 99 -4.46 -11.93 -1.52
CA LYS A 99 -5.73 -12.25 -2.19
C LYS A 99 -5.65 -13.42 -3.17
N GLU A 100 -4.55 -14.18 -3.20
CA GLU A 100 -4.38 -15.22 -4.21
C GLU A 100 -5.42 -16.34 -4.05
N PHE A 101 -5.83 -16.67 -2.83
CA PHE A 101 -6.90 -17.66 -2.60
C PHE A 101 -8.23 -17.25 -3.26
N LEU A 102 -8.59 -15.95 -3.19
CA LEU A 102 -9.78 -15.40 -3.83
C LEU A 102 -9.68 -15.50 -5.36
N ARG A 103 -8.50 -15.15 -5.92
CA ARG A 103 -8.25 -15.23 -7.35
C ARG A 103 -8.31 -16.66 -7.88
N LEU A 104 -7.72 -17.60 -7.15
CA LEU A 104 -7.75 -19.02 -7.49
C LEU A 104 -9.17 -19.56 -7.45
N TRP A 105 -9.96 -19.18 -6.45
CA TRP A 105 -11.38 -19.55 -6.37
C TRP A 105 -12.17 -19.02 -7.58
N PHE A 106 -12.11 -17.72 -7.88
CA PHE A 106 -12.83 -17.19 -9.04
C PHE A 106 -12.35 -17.80 -10.35
N LYS A 107 -11.02 -17.98 -10.52
CA LYS A 107 -10.46 -18.63 -11.71
C LYS A 107 -10.97 -20.06 -11.93
N SER A 108 -11.27 -20.80 -10.85
CA SER A 108 -11.79 -22.17 -10.96
C SER A 108 -13.31 -22.24 -11.10
N HIS A 109 -14.04 -21.13 -10.89
CA HIS A 109 -15.51 -21.11 -10.87
C HIS A 109 -16.14 -20.21 -11.95
N CYS A 110 -15.38 -19.27 -12.54
CA CYS A 110 -15.84 -18.40 -13.62
C CYS A 110 -14.68 -17.82 -14.43
N ASN A 111 -14.97 -17.28 -15.61
CA ASN A 111 -14.10 -16.36 -16.32
C ASN A 111 -14.57 -14.91 -16.11
N PRO A 112 -13.95 -14.14 -15.20
CA PRO A 112 -14.40 -12.79 -14.88
C PRO A 112 -14.28 -11.78 -16.03
N TYR A 113 -13.64 -12.16 -17.14
CA TYR A 113 -13.48 -11.32 -18.32
C TYR A 113 -14.47 -11.64 -19.44
N GLU A 114 -15.17 -12.77 -19.36
CA GLU A 114 -16.05 -13.28 -20.43
C GLU A 114 -17.46 -13.58 -19.93
N ASP A 115 -17.61 -13.99 -18.67
CA ASP A 115 -18.91 -14.38 -18.12
C ASP A 115 -19.76 -13.15 -17.78
N GLU A 116 -21.02 -13.12 -18.26
CA GLU A 116 -21.96 -12.04 -17.96
C GLU A 116 -22.39 -11.99 -16.49
N VAL A 117 -22.41 -13.15 -15.83
CA VAL A 117 -22.82 -13.30 -14.43
C VAL A 117 -21.74 -14.05 -13.67
N LEU A 118 -21.19 -13.40 -12.65
CA LEU A 118 -20.21 -14.01 -11.76
C LEU A 118 -20.92 -14.74 -10.61
N PRO A 119 -20.41 -15.89 -10.15
CA PRO A 119 -20.96 -16.56 -8.99
C PRO A 119 -20.76 -15.71 -7.74
N ASP A 120 -21.74 -15.77 -6.82
CA ASP A 120 -21.58 -15.19 -5.50
C ASP A 120 -20.42 -15.86 -4.76
N ALA A 121 -19.62 -15.06 -4.06
CA ALA A 121 -18.56 -15.57 -3.22
C ALA A 121 -19.15 -16.38 -2.05
N PRO A 122 -18.72 -17.63 -1.83
CA PRO A 122 -19.13 -18.43 -0.69
C PRO A 122 -18.85 -17.72 0.64
N GLU A 123 -19.69 -17.97 1.64
CA GLU A 123 -19.59 -17.31 2.94
C GLU A 123 -18.23 -17.57 3.61
N ASP A 124 -17.69 -18.78 3.52
CA ASP A 124 -16.36 -19.14 4.02
C ASP A 124 -15.24 -18.35 3.32
N LEU A 125 -15.37 -18.11 2.01
CA LEU A 125 -14.42 -17.29 1.25
C LEU A 125 -14.46 -15.82 1.72
N VAL A 126 -15.65 -15.29 1.99
CA VAL A 126 -15.85 -13.94 2.52
C VAL A 126 -15.31 -13.82 3.94
N CYS A 127 -15.56 -14.82 4.80
CA CYS A 127 -15.05 -14.87 6.16
C CYS A 127 -13.52 -14.95 6.20
N GLU A 128 -12.91 -15.79 5.36
CA GLU A 128 -11.45 -15.91 5.23
C GLU A 128 -10.85 -14.59 4.76
N LEU A 129 -11.47 -13.93 3.77
CA LEU A 129 -11.03 -12.62 3.32
C LEU A 129 -11.05 -11.61 4.47
N ALA A 130 -12.18 -11.48 5.17
CA ALA A 130 -12.33 -10.55 6.29
C ALA A 130 -11.30 -10.84 7.40
N TRP A 131 -11.10 -12.11 7.74
CA TRP A 131 -10.10 -12.53 8.72
C TRP A 131 -8.69 -12.09 8.31
N ARG A 132 -8.28 -12.26 7.04
CA ARG A 132 -6.95 -11.83 6.57
C ARG A 132 -6.73 -10.32 6.72
N TYR A 133 -7.73 -9.49 6.41
CA TYR A 133 -7.62 -8.03 6.63
C TYR A 133 -7.47 -7.70 8.11
N ILE A 134 -8.31 -8.30 8.96
CA ILE A 134 -8.26 -8.08 10.41
C ILE A 134 -6.91 -8.53 10.95
N PHE A 135 -6.48 -9.74 10.60
CA PHE A 135 -5.20 -10.30 11.02
C PHE A 135 -4.03 -9.41 10.62
N LEU A 136 -3.98 -8.93 9.37
CA LEU A 136 -2.90 -8.04 8.94
C LEU A 136 -2.93 -6.70 9.70
N PHE A 137 -4.12 -6.08 9.81
CA PHE A 137 -4.29 -4.84 10.56
C PHE A 137 -3.82 -4.99 12.01
N GLU A 138 -4.30 -6.00 12.72
CA GLU A 138 -3.94 -6.22 14.13
C GLU A 138 -2.46 -6.57 14.28
N THR A 139 -1.91 -7.34 13.34
CA THR A 139 -0.50 -7.74 13.37
C THR A 139 0.43 -6.56 13.20
N ILE A 140 0.19 -5.70 12.19
CA ILE A 140 1.05 -4.54 11.86
C ILE A 140 0.86 -3.41 12.86
N THR A 141 -0.39 -3.11 13.26
CA THR A 141 -0.67 -1.96 14.12
C THR A 141 -0.58 -2.27 15.61
N LYS A 142 -0.51 -3.55 15.99
CA LYS A 142 -0.68 -4.05 17.37
C LYS A 142 -1.96 -3.58 18.07
N SER A 143 -2.92 -3.08 17.31
CA SER A 143 -4.21 -2.62 17.79
C SER A 143 -5.26 -3.70 17.53
N LYS A 144 -6.29 -3.78 18.36
CA LYS A 144 -7.41 -4.68 18.09
C LYS A 144 -8.36 -4.07 17.07
N PHE A 145 -8.86 -4.88 16.15
CA PHE A 145 -9.91 -4.45 15.24
C PHE A 145 -11.25 -4.46 15.96
N GLU A 146 -11.91 -3.31 16.00
CA GLU A 146 -13.25 -3.21 16.57
C GLU A 146 -14.29 -3.41 15.48
N VAL A 147 -15.06 -4.50 15.59
CA VAL A 147 -16.14 -4.77 14.65
C VAL A 147 -17.26 -3.75 14.87
N PRO A 148 -17.59 -2.93 13.86
CA PRO A 148 -18.60 -1.90 13.99
C PRO A 148 -20.01 -2.50 14.05
N LEU A 149 -20.93 -1.79 14.71
CA LEU A 149 -22.33 -2.18 14.81
C LEU A 149 -23.01 -2.15 13.43
N LYS A 150 -23.93 -3.10 13.21
CA LYS A 150 -24.54 -3.40 11.89
C LYS A 150 -25.39 -2.25 11.31
N GLU A 151 -25.82 -1.32 12.15
CA GLU A 151 -26.77 -0.24 11.78
C GLU A 151 -26.09 1.03 11.25
N ASP A 152 -24.76 1.11 11.30
CA ASP A 152 -24.00 2.28 10.86
C ASP A 152 -23.70 2.23 9.36
N PRO A 153 -24.23 3.17 8.54
CA PRO A 153 -23.97 3.19 7.11
C PRO A 153 -22.47 3.26 6.80
N ILE A 154 -22.01 2.36 5.91
CA ILE A 154 -20.57 2.18 5.63
C ILE A 154 -19.90 3.47 5.19
N HIS A 155 -20.53 4.26 4.31
CA HIS A 155 -19.98 5.51 3.80
C HIS A 155 -19.81 6.58 4.89
N ASP A 156 -20.77 6.69 5.81
CA ASP A 156 -20.72 7.63 6.91
C ASP A 156 -19.62 7.25 7.91
N ARG A 157 -19.47 5.95 8.16
CA ARG A 157 -18.40 5.41 9.00
C ARG A 157 -17.02 5.67 8.42
N ILE A 158 -16.82 5.38 7.13
CA ILE A 158 -15.55 5.66 6.43
C ILE A 158 -15.23 7.16 6.54
N SER A 159 -16.18 8.02 6.20
CA SER A 159 -15.99 9.47 6.22
C SER A 159 -15.61 9.99 7.61
N ARG A 160 -16.30 9.52 8.66
CA ARG A 160 -15.98 9.89 10.05
C ARG A 160 -14.60 9.39 10.48
N ASN A 161 -14.25 8.15 10.17
CA ASN A 161 -12.95 7.58 10.54
C ASN A 161 -11.80 8.31 9.83
N VAL A 162 -11.94 8.60 8.54
CA VAL A 162 -10.95 9.38 7.78
C VAL A 162 -10.84 10.79 8.33
N ALA A 163 -11.95 11.49 8.57
CA ALA A 163 -11.92 12.83 9.16
C ALA A 163 -11.25 12.85 10.54
N SER A 164 -11.55 11.86 11.39
CA SER A 164 -10.93 11.69 12.71
C SER A 164 -9.42 11.46 12.60
N ALA A 165 -8.99 10.56 11.71
CA ALA A 165 -7.58 10.27 11.47
C ALA A 165 -6.83 11.52 10.97
N LEU A 166 -7.36 12.21 9.97
CA LEU A 166 -6.78 13.46 9.46
C LEU A 166 -6.70 14.55 10.53
N SER A 167 -7.72 14.67 11.39
CA SER A 167 -7.69 15.63 12.50
C SER A 167 -6.61 15.29 13.53
N SER A 168 -6.35 14.00 13.75
CA SER A 168 -5.33 13.52 14.68
C SER A 168 -3.92 13.74 14.11
N LEU A 169 -3.74 13.54 12.81
CA LEU A 169 -2.49 13.86 12.11
C LEU A 169 -2.18 15.35 12.17
N LYS A 170 -3.16 16.24 11.91
CA LYS A 170 -2.95 17.69 12.05
C LYS A 170 -2.55 18.10 13.46
N LYS A 171 -3.11 17.45 14.48
CA LYS A 171 -2.69 17.69 15.88
C LYS A 171 -1.27 17.19 16.13
N ALA A 172 -0.91 16.01 15.62
CA ALA A 172 0.44 15.47 15.73
C ALA A 172 1.47 16.35 15.01
N GLU A 173 1.15 16.86 13.81
CA GLU A 173 1.96 17.84 13.08
C GLU A 173 2.07 19.15 13.85
N GLN A 174 0.99 19.65 14.46
CA GLN A 174 1.08 20.84 15.32
C GLN A 174 1.96 20.60 16.55
N VAL A 175 1.88 19.43 17.18
CA VAL A 175 2.71 19.07 18.34
C VAL A 175 4.18 18.89 17.92
N SER A 176 4.42 18.23 16.78
CA SER A 176 5.74 18.08 16.17
C SER A 176 6.32 19.44 15.80
N MET A 177 5.57 20.28 15.09
CA MET A 177 5.92 21.65 14.79
C MET A 177 6.14 22.48 16.05
N LEU A 178 5.38 22.30 17.14
CA LEU A 178 5.64 23.02 18.40
C LEU A 178 6.93 22.54 19.09
N SER A 179 7.31 21.27 18.91
CA SER A 179 8.58 20.72 19.40
C SER A 179 9.77 21.15 18.53
N GLU A 180 9.60 21.14 17.21
CA GLU A 180 10.55 21.64 16.22
C GLU A 180 10.67 23.15 16.30
N VAL A 181 9.62 23.94 16.51
CA VAL A 181 9.66 25.40 16.71
C VAL A 181 10.32 25.76 18.05
N LYS A 182 10.28 24.88 19.05
CA LYS A 182 11.11 25.03 20.26
C LYS A 182 12.60 24.79 19.96
N LEU A 183 12.93 23.93 19.01
CA LEU A 183 14.29 23.70 18.48
C LEU A 183 14.72 24.75 17.42
N ASN A 184 13.78 25.30 16.66
CA ASN A 184 13.93 26.15 15.46
C ASN A 184 13.42 27.57 15.68
N LYS A 185 13.43 28.08 16.92
CA LYS A 185 13.36 29.53 17.19
C LYS A 185 14.52 30.31 16.53
N GLU A 186 15.38 29.65 15.76
CA GLU A 186 16.41 30.23 14.91
C GLU A 186 16.04 30.41 13.43
N GLN A 187 14.92 29.95 12.85
CA GLN A 187 14.59 30.28 11.43
C GLN A 187 13.12 30.05 10.99
N PHE A 188 12.67 30.82 9.99
CA PHE A 188 11.30 31.31 9.70
C PHE A 188 10.43 30.47 8.70
N LEU A 189 9.09 30.52 8.92
CA LEU A 189 7.84 30.56 8.07
C LEU A 189 7.92 30.40 6.51
N LYS A 190 6.95 29.89 5.68
CA LYS A 190 5.47 29.57 5.70
C LYS A 190 5.03 28.99 4.30
N ALA A 191 3.90 28.22 4.17
CA ALA A 191 2.79 28.36 3.17
C ALA A 191 1.90 27.08 2.93
N GLU A 192 0.63 27.26 2.48
CA GLU A 192 -0.49 26.28 2.34
C GLU A 192 -1.12 26.24 0.89
N PRO A 193 -2.03 25.28 0.54
CA PRO A 193 -2.10 24.64 -0.80
C PRO A 193 -3.40 24.80 -1.64
N ASN A 194 -3.36 24.35 -2.92
CA ASN A 194 -4.49 23.85 -3.74
C ASN A 194 -3.98 22.90 -4.87
N VAL A 195 -4.53 21.68 -4.95
CA VAL A 195 -3.99 20.52 -5.70
C VAL A 195 -4.82 20.16 -6.94
N SER A 196 -4.18 19.71 -8.04
CA SER A 196 -4.78 18.87 -9.09
C SER A 196 -3.95 17.57 -9.24
N LEU A 197 -4.58 16.47 -9.67
CA LEU A 197 -3.98 15.12 -9.69
C LEU A 197 -3.55 14.66 -11.09
N ALA A 198 -2.39 14.01 -11.17
CA ALA A 198 -2.00 13.05 -12.22
C ALA A 198 -1.62 11.72 -11.53
N LEU A 199 -1.90 10.56 -12.13
CA LEU A 199 -1.71 9.22 -11.51
C LEU A 199 -0.57 8.44 -12.21
N TYR A 200 0.36 7.88 -11.43
CA TYR A 200 1.37 6.94 -11.93
C TYR A 200 1.42 5.67 -11.08
N SER A 201 1.40 4.51 -11.74
CA SER A 201 1.43 3.18 -11.13
C SER A 201 2.66 2.41 -11.60
N MET A 202 3.51 1.95 -10.67
CA MET A 202 4.61 1.01 -10.96
C MET A 202 4.27 -0.38 -10.42
N ARG A 203 4.08 -1.35 -11.31
CA ARG A 203 3.96 -2.78 -10.95
C ARG A 203 5.24 -3.53 -11.30
N ARG A 204 5.76 -4.30 -10.34
CA ARG A 204 6.80 -5.30 -10.59
C ARG A 204 6.17 -6.52 -11.27
N VAL A 205 6.48 -6.77 -12.53
CA VAL A 205 6.05 -7.99 -13.25
C VAL A 205 6.88 -9.17 -12.71
N ARG A 206 6.22 -10.13 -12.04
CA ARG A 206 6.84 -11.42 -11.67
C ARG A 206 7.27 -12.13 -12.97
N GLY A 207 8.53 -12.56 -13.02
CA GLY A 207 9.03 -13.37 -14.13
C GLY A 207 8.45 -14.77 -14.05
N ASN A 208 7.76 -15.20 -15.11
CA ASN A 208 7.50 -16.62 -15.34
C ASN A 208 8.81 -17.30 -15.77
N LYS A 209 9.06 -18.47 -15.19
CA LYS A 209 9.93 -19.50 -15.78
C LYS A 209 9.32 -20.00 -17.08
#